data_AF-A0A1Y5LJE2-F1
#
_entry.id   AF-A0A1Y5LJE2-F1
#
_cell.length_a   1.000
_cell.length_b   1.000
_cell.length_c   1.000
_cell.angle_alpha   90.00
_cell.angle_beta   90.00
_cell.angle_gamma   90.00
#
_symmetry.space_group_name_H-M   'P 1'
#
loop_
_entity.id
_entity.type
_entity.pdbx_description
1 polymer ?
#
loop_
_entity_poly.entity_id
_entity_poly.type
_entity_poly.pdbx_seq_one_letter_code
_entity_poly.pdbx_strand_id
1 'polypeptide(L)'
;MTVVSVISGIILVVAGVLTTFRLLDGPNSLDRLVALDTLIALAMCGLAVWAAYTGDTTIVPAIVALSLVGFIGSVSVARFRVSDKS
;
A
#
# COMPACT_ATOMS: atom_id res chain seq x y z
N MET A 1 -23.56 -6.88 0.56
CA MET A 1 -22.16 -6.77 1.00
C MET A 1 -21.20 -7.47 0.04
N THR A 2 -21.50 -8.69 -0.40
CA THR A 2 -20.64 -9.50 -1.29
C THR A 2 -20.27 -8.81 -2.61
N VAL A 3 -21.24 -8.23 -3.33
CA VAL A 3 -20.99 -7.55 -4.62
C VAL A 3 -20.04 -6.36 -4.46
N VAL A 4 -20.21 -5.57 -3.40
CA VAL A 4 -19.34 -4.42 -3.09
C VAL A 4 -17.92 -4.89 -2.77
N SER A 5 -17.77 -5.93 -1.95
CA SER A 5 -16.45 -6.51 -1.62
C SER A 5 -15.74 -7.06 -2.86
N VAL A 6 -16.46 -7.69 -3.78
CA VAL A 6 -15.90 -8.21 -5.04
C VAL A 6 -15.45 -7.06 -5.95
N ILE A 7 -16.27 -6.03 -6.15
CA ILE A 7 -15.91 -4.86 -6.96
C ILE A 7 -14.69 -4.16 -6.38
N SER A 8 -14.69 -3.90 -5.06
CA SER A 8 -13.53 -3.31 -4.38
C SER A 8 -12.29 -4.18 -4.53
N GLY A 9 -12.40 -5.51 -4.40
CA GLY A 9 -11.29 -6.44 -4.61
C GLY A 9 -10.71 -6.35 -6.02
N ILE A 10 -11.56 -6.32 -7.06
CA ILE A 10 -11.13 -6.18 -8.45
C ILE A 10 -10.38 -4.85 -8.65
N ILE A 11 -10.94 -3.74 -8.16
CA ILE A 11 -10.32 -2.41 -8.27
C ILE A 11 -8.98 -2.37 -7.55
N LEU A 12 -8.87 -2.98 -6.36
CA LEU A 12 -7.62 -3.05 -5.60
C LEU A 12 -6.56 -3.88 -6.30
N VAL A 13 -6.94 -5.01 -6.92
CA VAL A 13 -6.00 -5.83 -7.70
C VAL A 13 -5.50 -5.06 -8.92
N VAL A 14 -6.41 -4.42 -9.67
CA VAL A 14 -6.03 -3.58 -10.82
C VAL A 14 -5.09 -2.45 -10.39
N ALA A 15 -5.43 -1.76 -9.29
CA ALA A 15 -4.59 -0.71 -8.74
C ALA A 15 -3.22 -1.25 -8.32
N GLY A 16 -3.15 -2.42 -7.67
CA GLY A 16 -1.92 -3.10 -7.28
C GLY A 16 -1.01 -3.47 -8.45
N VAL A 17 -1.59 -3.93 -9.56
CA VAL A 17 -0.84 -4.19 -10.80
C VAL A 17 -0.26 -2.89 -11.36
N LEU A 18 -1.04 -1.82 -11.40
CA LEU A 18 -0.60 -0.51 -11.89
C LEU A 18 0.50 0.11 -11.02
N THR A 19 0.38 0.05 -9.69
CA THR A 19 1.44 0.52 -8.78
C THR A 19 2.68 -0.33 -8.87
N THR A 20 2.55 -1.65 -9.02
CA THR A 20 3.71 -2.54 -9.22
C THR A 20 4.44 -2.20 -10.53
N PHE A 21 3.70 -1.91 -11.60
CA PHE A 21 4.30 -1.46 -12.85
C PHE A 21 5.07 -0.14 -12.67
N ARG A 22 4.49 0.85 -11.98
CA ARG A 22 5.19 2.11 -11.64
C ARG A 22 6.41 1.91 -10.75
N LEU A 23 6.35 0.98 -9.80
CA LEU A 23 7.46 0.65 -8.92
C LEU A 23 8.69 0.15 -9.70
N LEU A 24 8.46 -0.62 -10.76
CA LEU A 24 9.52 -1.18 -11.61
C LEU A 24 10.07 -0.13 -12.59
N ASP A 25 9.19 0.65 -13.22
CA ASP A 25 9.54 1.56 -14.32
C ASP A 25 9.98 2.96 -13.83
N GLY A 26 9.85 3.25 -12.53
CA GLY A 26 10.17 4.57 -11.96
C GLY A 26 11.63 4.99 -12.22
N PRO A 27 11.88 6.18 -12.83
CA PRO A 27 13.22 6.66 -13.16
C PRO A 27 14.00 7.19 -11.95
N ASN A 28 13.30 7.56 -10.87
CA ASN A 28 13.88 8.14 -9.67
C ASN A 28 13.63 7.22 -8.47
N SER A 29 14.62 7.06 -7.61
CA SER A 29 14.54 6.34 -6.34
C SER A 29 13.36 6.81 -5.47
N LEU A 30 13.00 8.10 -5.53
CA LEU A 30 11.83 8.64 -4.85
C LEU A 30 10.49 8.18 -5.44
N ASP A 31 10.39 8.09 -6.76
CA ASP A 31 9.15 7.67 -7.43
C ASP A 31 8.85 6.21 -7.11
N ARG A 32 9.91 5.38 -7.09
CA ARG A 32 9.83 3.98 -6.62
C ARG A 32 9.42 3.88 -5.16
N LEU A 33 9.95 4.73 -4.28
CA LEU A 33 9.56 4.73 -2.87
C LEU A 33 8.06 5.07 -2.69
N VAL A 34 7.57 6.08 -3.42
CA VAL A 34 6.15 6.44 -3.39
C VAL A 34 5.28 5.31 -3.95
N ALA A 35 5.73 4.64 -5.01
CA ALA A 35 5.05 3.46 -5.54
C ALA A 35 5.02 2.29 -4.53
N LEU A 36 6.08 2.11 -3.73
CA LEU A 36 6.12 1.11 -2.67
C LEU A 36 5.15 1.44 -1.53
N ASP A 37 5.15 2.70 -1.07
CA ASP A 37 4.25 3.17 -0.01
C ASP A 37 2.78 3.01 -0.41
N THR A 38 2.44 3.38 -1.64
CA THR A 38 1.09 3.18 -2.19
C THR A 38 0.71 1.70 -2.33
N LEU A 39 1.66 0.80 -2.60
CA LEU A 39 1.41 -0.65 -2.61
C LEU A 39 1.09 -1.18 -1.20
N ILE A 40 1.78 -0.69 -0.17
CA ILE A 40 1.49 -1.01 1.24
C ILE A 40 0.09 -0.50 1.60
N ALA A 41 -0.26 0.73 1.19
CA ALA A 41 -1.60 1.28 1.39
C ALA A 41 -2.71 0.45 0.71
N LEU A 42 -2.46 -0.04 -0.50
CA LEU A 42 -3.39 -0.94 -1.21
C LEU A 42 -3.59 -2.27 -0.46
N ALA A 43 -2.52 -2.85 0.10
CA ALA A 43 -2.61 -4.05 0.91
C ALA A 43 -3.47 -3.81 2.17
N MET A 44 -3.29 -2.67 2.83
CA MET A 44 -4.13 -2.27 3.98
C MET A 44 -5.60 -2.11 3.62
N CYS A 45 -5.90 -1.50 2.46
CA CYS A 45 -7.28 -1.41 1.96
C CYS A 45 -7.89 -2.80 1.69
N GLY A 46 -7.11 -3.74 1.15
CA GLY A 46 -7.56 -5.13 0.97
C GLY A 46 -7.92 -5.82 2.27
N LEU A 47 -7.06 -5.67 3.30
CA LEU A 47 -7.33 -6.18 4.64
C LEU A 47 -8.56 -5.51 5.26
N ALA A 48 -8.74 -4.20 5.07
CA ALA A 48 -9.91 -3.47 5.57
C ALA A 48 -11.21 -3.96 4.91
N VAL A 49 -11.21 -4.22 3.59
CA VAL A 49 -12.35 -4.81 2.87
C VAL A 49 -12.67 -6.21 3.40
N TRP A 50 -11.65 -7.01 3.70
CA TRP A 50 -11.85 -8.33 4.31
C TRP A 50 -12.43 -8.23 5.73
N ALA A 51 -11.93 -7.32 6.56
CA ALA A 51 -12.46 -7.07 7.91
C ALA A 51 -13.93 -6.67 7.86
N ALA A 52 -14.28 -5.77 6.94
CA ALA A 52 -15.65 -5.31 6.72
C ALA A 52 -16.58 -6.42 6.19
N TYR A 53 -16.04 -7.37 5.42
CA TYR A 53 -16.81 -8.50 4.89
C TYR A 53 -17.06 -9.58 5.96
N THR A 54 -16.03 -9.95 6.73
CA THR A 54 -16.10 -10.99 7.77
C THR A 54 -16.78 -10.48 9.03
N GLY A 55 -16.72 -9.18 9.31
CA GLY A 55 -17.18 -8.57 10.56
C GLY A 55 -16.23 -8.81 11.74
N ASP A 56 -15.09 -9.46 11.51
CA ASP A 56 -14.08 -9.72 12.52
C ASP A 56 -13.09 -8.54 12.59
N THR A 57 -13.05 -7.88 13.75
CA THR A 57 -12.22 -6.71 14.01
C THR A 57 -10.84 -7.07 14.56
N THR A 58 -10.55 -8.36 14.75
CA THR A 58 -9.25 -8.85 15.27
C THR A 58 -8.06 -8.39 14.44
N ILE A 59 -8.25 -8.19 13.13
CA ILE A 59 -7.18 -7.72 12.23
C ILE A 59 -7.02 -6.19 12.20
N VAL A 60 -7.98 -5.43 12.73
CA VAL A 60 -7.97 -3.96 12.69
C VAL A 60 -6.73 -3.38 13.39
N PRO A 61 -6.32 -3.85 14.59
CA PRO A 61 -5.07 -3.39 15.20
C PRO A 61 -3.84 -3.70 14.35
N ALA A 62 -3.81 -4.82 13.63
CA ALA A 62 -2.72 -5.16 12.72
C ALA A 62 -2.65 -4.21 11.51
N ILE A 63 -3.80 -3.80 10.95
CA ILE A 63 -3.88 -2.79 9.89
C ILE A 63 -3.32 -1.45 10.39
N VAL A 64 -3.67 -1.05 11.62
CA VAL A 64 -3.13 0.18 12.23
C VAL A 64 -1.60 0.09 12.41
N ALA A 65 -1.10 -1.04 12.90
CA ALA A 65 0.34 -1.26 13.03
C ALA A 65 1.05 -1.20 11.66
N LEU A 66 0.48 -1.84 10.62
CA LEU A 66 0.99 -1.78 9.26
C LEU A 66 1.02 -0.35 8.70
N SER A 67 0.00 0.46 9.01
CA SER A 67 -0.06 1.87 8.59
C SER A 67 1.08 2.69 9.19
N LEU A 68 1.33 2.50 10.49
CA LEU A 68 2.44 3.16 11.17
C LEU A 68 3.78 2.71 10.59
N VAL A 69 3.97 1.41 10.36
CA VAL A 69 5.21 0.87 9.79
C VAL A 69 5.45 1.38 8.37
N GLY A 70 4.44 1.38 7.51
CA GLY A 70 4.53 1.92 6.15
C GLY A 70 4.91 3.41 6.15
N PHE A 71 4.21 4.20 6.95
CA PHE A 71 4.49 5.63 7.11
C PHE A 71 5.90 5.90 7.63
N ILE A 72 6.31 5.21 8.69
CA ILE A 72 7.66 5.33 9.27
C ILE A 72 8.71 4.95 8.22
N GLY A 73 8.51 3.85 7.49
CA GLY A 73 9.41 3.41 6.43
C GLY A 73 9.59 4.47 5.35
N SER A 74 8.50 5.06 4.86
CA SER A 74 8.53 6.14 3.87
C SER A 74 9.30 7.38 4.37
N VAL A 75 9.03 7.81 5.62
CA VAL A 75 9.74 8.95 6.25
C VAL A 75 11.22 8.66 6.45
N SER A 76 11.58 7.46 6.90
CA SER A 76 12.98 7.04 7.09
C SER A 76 13.75 7.09 5.78
N VAL A 77 13.20 6.55 4.69
CA VAL A 77 13.88 6.59 3.39
C VAL A 77 13.97 8.03 2.87
N ALA A 78 12.92 8.86 3.04
CA ALA A 78 12.98 10.27 2.66
C ALA A 78 14.07 11.05 3.42
N ARG A 79 14.33 10.69 4.69
CA ARG A 79 15.36 11.32 5.54
C ARG A 79 16.77 10.86 5.24
N PHE A 80 16.97 9.55 5.04
CA PHE A 80 18.30 8.94 4.88
C PHE A 80 18.70 8.68 3.42
N ARG A 81 17.86 9.10 2.47
CA ARG A 81 18.18 9.11 1.05
C ARG A 81 19.51 9.81 0.81
N VAL A 82 20.45 9.08 0.21
CA VAL A 82 21.61 9.66 -0.45
C VAL A 82 21.10 10.29 -1.75
N SER A 83 21.45 11.56 -1.99
CA SER A 83 21.11 12.22 -3.26
C SER A 83 21.78 11.45 -4.39
N ASP A 84 21.01 10.96 -5.35
CA ASP A 84 21.53 10.44 -6.62
C ASP A 84 22.34 11.58 -7.26
N LYS A 85 23.68 11.48 -7.18
CA LYS A 85 24.58 12.35 -7.95
C LYS A 85 24.48 11.86 -9.39
N SER A 86 23.92 12.71 -10.25
CA SER A 86 24.28 12.70 -11.67
C SER A 86 25.75 13.01 -11.85
#